data_AF-A0A966TT75-F1
#
_entry.id   AF-A0A966TT75-F1
#
_cell.length_a   1.000
_cell.length_b   1.000
_cell.length_c   1.000
_cell.angle_alpha   90.00
_cell.angle_beta   90.00
_cell.angle_gamma   90.00
#
_symmetry.space_group_name_H-M   'P 1'
#
loop_
_entity.id
_entity.type
_entity.pdbx_description
1 polymer ?
#
loop_
_entity_poly.entity_id
_entity_poly.type
_entity_poly.pdbx_seq_one_letter_code
_entity_poly.pdbx_strand_id
1 'polypeptide(L)'
;NLAFIHGGPFANIAHGCNSVIATATASKLADYVVTEAGFGADLGAEKFIDIKCRKSGLQPSAVVLVATVRALKYHGGVAVKELGAENLPALEKGMVNLQKHLHNIRTHYGLPCVVAINHRTEDTAAEIAMLEKACAEYGAKVVVAKHWAHGGAGAVDLAHVVVDLCEQANQFQYVYDEKDSLWDKAKTIAQKIYGAQGISADAKAKTMIDKLQEQGYGHYPICIAKTQYSFSTDAKALGAPTGHTLHIREVRLAAGAEFVVMVCGDVMTMPGLPKVPSAHAIDIDDAGNIVGLF
;
A
#
# COMPACT_ATOMS: atom_id res chain seq x y z
N ASN A 1 18.60 5.43 16.58
CA ASN A 1 17.23 5.81 16.17
C ASN A 1 16.23 5.16 17.12
N LEU A 2 15.27 5.92 17.62
CA LEU A 2 14.17 5.39 18.41
C LEU A 2 13.16 4.70 17.47
N ALA A 3 12.57 3.59 17.92
CA ALA A 3 11.56 2.87 17.16
C ALA A 3 10.44 2.38 18.09
N PHE A 4 9.20 2.52 17.63
CA PHE A 4 8.04 1.88 18.25
C PHE A 4 7.53 0.74 17.38
N ILE A 5 7.42 -0.44 17.99
CA ILE A 5 6.78 -1.61 17.38
C ILE A 5 5.52 -1.89 18.20
N HIS A 6 4.36 -1.57 17.64
CA HIS A 6 3.10 -1.69 18.38
C HIS A 6 1.89 -1.88 17.46
N GLY A 7 1.22 -3.02 17.62
CA GLY A 7 0.10 -3.47 16.78
C GLY A 7 0.56 -4.03 15.42
N GLY A 8 -0.29 -4.88 14.84
CA GLY A 8 -0.02 -5.53 13.55
C GLY A 8 -1.28 -6.15 12.94
N PRO A 9 -2.31 -5.34 12.61
CA PRO A 9 -3.50 -5.85 11.95
C PRO A 9 -3.20 -6.24 10.50
N PHE A 10 -4.00 -7.14 9.94
CA PHE A 10 -3.91 -7.47 8.52
C PHE A 10 -4.23 -6.25 7.64
N ALA A 11 -3.63 -6.18 6.45
CA ALA A 11 -3.86 -5.11 5.48
C ALA A 11 -4.97 -5.42 4.46
N ASN A 12 -5.59 -6.61 4.53
CA ASN A 12 -6.76 -6.96 3.72
C ASN A 12 -8.08 -6.68 4.47
N ILE A 13 -8.36 -7.41 5.54
CA ILE A 13 -9.59 -7.32 6.35
C ILE A 13 -9.54 -6.24 7.44
N ALA A 14 -8.44 -5.50 7.51
CA ALA A 14 -8.26 -4.32 8.35
C ALA A 14 -7.31 -3.33 7.64
N HIS A 15 -6.94 -2.25 8.34
CA HIS A 15 -6.20 -1.12 7.75
C HIS A 15 -4.69 -1.33 7.64
N GLY A 16 -4.12 -2.41 8.16
CA GLY A 16 -2.71 -2.76 7.92
C GLY A 16 -1.67 -1.77 8.46
N CYS A 17 -1.98 -1.01 9.52
CA CYS A 17 -1.05 -0.02 10.09
C CYS A 17 -0.70 -0.37 11.53
N ASN A 18 0.45 0.09 12.01
CA ASN A 18 0.73 0.14 13.45
C ASN A 18 -0.30 1.02 14.19
N SER A 19 -0.36 0.90 15.51
CA SER A 19 -1.37 1.58 16.32
C SER A 19 -1.33 3.11 16.23
N VAL A 20 -2.49 3.74 16.39
CA VAL A 20 -2.61 5.20 16.51
C VAL A 20 -1.81 5.72 17.70
N ILE A 21 -1.88 5.03 18.86
CA ILE A 21 -1.18 5.45 20.08
C ILE A 21 0.32 5.59 19.83
N ALA A 22 0.95 4.62 19.16
CA ALA A 22 2.38 4.70 18.86
C ALA A 22 2.72 5.86 17.94
N THR A 23 2.00 6.04 16.83
CA THR A 23 2.26 7.15 15.89
C THR A 23 2.03 8.50 16.56
N ALA A 24 0.91 8.68 17.28
CA ALA A 24 0.59 9.92 17.96
C ALA A 24 1.59 10.26 19.08
N THR A 25 2.02 9.25 19.86
CA THR A 25 3.05 9.44 20.90
C THR A 25 4.38 9.82 20.27
N ALA A 26 4.80 9.13 19.20
CA ALA A 26 6.03 9.46 18.49
C ALA A 26 6.00 10.91 17.96
N SER A 27 4.86 11.38 17.45
CA SER A 27 4.70 12.75 16.96
C SER A 27 4.75 13.82 18.06
N LYS A 28 4.70 13.43 19.33
CA LYS A 28 4.95 14.34 20.48
C LYS A 28 6.39 14.27 21.00
N LEU A 29 7.14 13.25 20.61
CA LEU A 29 8.50 12.98 21.09
C LEU A 29 9.59 13.28 20.07
N ALA A 30 9.25 13.36 18.78
CA ALA A 30 10.19 13.56 17.68
C ALA A 30 9.66 14.56 16.67
N ASP A 31 10.57 15.28 16.01
CA ASP A 31 10.23 16.24 14.95
C ASP A 31 9.75 15.54 13.67
N TYR A 32 10.28 14.34 13.39
CA TYR A 32 9.90 13.51 12.25
C TYR A 32 9.52 12.10 12.71
N VAL A 33 8.37 11.61 12.24
CA VAL A 33 7.90 10.25 12.48
C VAL A 33 7.70 9.54 11.15
N VAL A 34 8.54 8.54 10.90
CA VAL A 34 8.35 7.63 9.77
C VAL A 34 7.46 6.46 10.23
N THR A 35 6.41 6.20 9.46
CA THR A 35 5.49 5.08 9.67
C THR A 35 5.15 4.45 8.33
N GLU A 36 4.64 3.23 8.35
CA GLU A 36 4.27 2.48 7.14
C GLU A 36 2.88 1.86 7.24
N ALA A 37 2.40 1.34 6.10
CA ALA A 37 1.20 0.54 6.00
C ALA A 37 1.48 -0.68 5.11
N GLY A 38 0.84 -1.81 5.41
CA GLY A 38 1.07 -3.06 4.69
C GLY A 38 0.52 -3.05 3.25
N PHE A 39 1.15 -3.85 2.38
CA PHE A 39 0.87 -3.96 0.94
C PHE A 39 1.20 -2.68 0.13
N GLY A 40 0.71 -2.61 -1.11
CA GLY A 40 0.88 -1.44 -1.98
C GLY A 40 0.03 -0.25 -1.52
N ALA A 41 0.27 0.91 -2.14
CA ALA A 41 -0.44 2.15 -1.81
C ALA A 41 -1.94 2.12 -2.18
N ASP A 42 -2.37 1.14 -2.99
CA ASP A 42 -3.78 0.87 -3.29
C ASP A 42 -4.56 0.32 -2.09
N LEU A 43 -3.89 -0.41 -1.18
CA LEU A 43 -4.50 -0.93 0.04
C LEU A 43 -3.98 -0.24 1.29
N GLY A 44 -2.67 -0.28 1.51
CA GLY A 44 -2.06 0.23 2.74
C GLY A 44 -2.22 1.73 2.90
N ALA A 45 -1.77 2.50 1.90
CA ALA A 45 -1.82 3.96 1.97
C ALA A 45 -3.26 4.49 1.93
N GLU A 46 -4.14 3.91 1.11
CA GLU A 46 -5.58 4.22 1.12
C GLU A 46 -6.17 4.06 2.51
N LYS A 47 -5.99 2.89 3.14
CA LYS A 47 -6.55 2.66 4.48
C LYS A 47 -5.84 3.45 5.57
N PHE A 48 -4.55 3.75 5.42
CA PHE A 48 -3.85 4.65 6.33
C PHE A 48 -4.51 6.03 6.30
N ILE A 49 -4.82 6.55 5.12
CA ILE A 49 -5.40 7.88 4.95
C ILE A 49 -6.90 7.88 5.29
N ASP A 50 -7.70 7.09 4.59
CA ASP A 50 -9.16 7.11 4.66
C ASP A 50 -9.72 6.48 5.93
N ILE A 51 -8.93 5.67 6.68
CA ILE A 51 -9.34 5.08 7.96
C ILE A 51 -8.50 5.64 9.12
N LYS A 52 -7.17 5.41 9.14
CA LYS A 52 -6.35 5.76 10.30
C LYS A 52 -6.26 7.28 10.50
N CYS A 53 -5.89 8.05 9.49
CA CYS A 53 -5.79 9.51 9.56
C CYS A 53 -7.14 10.14 9.84
N ARG A 54 -8.19 9.73 9.11
CA ARG A 54 -9.57 10.19 9.32
C ARG A 54 -10.00 10.10 10.78
N LYS A 55 -9.78 8.96 11.41
CA LYS A 55 -10.23 8.72 12.79
C LYS A 55 -9.34 9.33 13.86
N SER A 56 -8.06 9.52 13.57
CA SER A 56 -7.09 10.01 14.56
C SER A 56 -6.80 11.51 14.44
N GLY A 57 -7.18 12.14 13.33
CA GLY A 57 -6.80 13.52 13.01
C GLY A 57 -5.34 13.66 12.58
N LEU A 58 -4.59 12.56 12.41
CA LEU A 58 -3.23 12.60 11.88
C LEU A 58 -3.25 13.09 10.44
N GLN A 59 -2.31 13.97 10.08
CA GLN A 59 -2.16 14.48 8.72
C GLN A 59 -0.72 14.20 8.25
N PRO A 60 -0.52 13.34 7.24
CA PRO A 60 0.81 13.06 6.73
C PRO A 60 1.38 14.26 5.98
N SER A 61 2.64 14.60 6.26
CA SER A 61 3.33 15.71 5.59
C SER A 61 3.89 15.31 4.22
N ALA A 62 4.39 14.08 4.08
CA ALA A 62 4.96 13.54 2.85
C ALA A 62 4.79 12.00 2.76
N VAL A 63 4.89 11.47 1.54
CA VAL A 63 4.80 10.04 1.26
C VAL A 63 6.05 9.56 0.51
N VAL A 64 6.62 8.44 0.96
CA VAL A 64 7.67 7.72 0.23
C VAL A 64 7.04 6.50 -0.45
N LEU A 65 7.06 6.45 -1.78
CA LEU A 65 6.68 5.26 -2.54
C LEU A 65 7.91 4.43 -2.87
N VAL A 66 8.03 3.26 -2.27
CA VAL A 66 9.15 2.35 -2.52
C VAL A 66 8.90 1.52 -3.78
N ALA A 67 9.89 1.44 -4.65
CA ALA A 67 9.88 0.57 -5.83
C ALA A 67 11.24 -0.11 -6.05
N THR A 68 11.27 -1.13 -6.91
CA THR A 68 12.51 -1.73 -7.43
C THR A 68 12.38 -1.89 -8.93
N VAL A 69 13.49 -1.72 -9.67
CA VAL A 69 13.56 -1.98 -11.12
C VAL A 69 12.99 -3.37 -11.43
N ARG A 70 13.40 -4.34 -10.62
CA ARG A 70 13.01 -5.74 -10.72
C ARG A 70 11.49 -5.96 -10.59
N ALA A 71 10.83 -5.32 -9.62
CA ALA A 71 9.38 -5.42 -9.46
C ALA A 71 8.63 -4.79 -10.64
N LEU A 72 9.16 -3.70 -11.20
CA LEU A 72 8.54 -3.05 -12.35
C LEU A 72 8.71 -3.87 -13.63
N LYS A 73 9.88 -4.49 -13.86
CA LYS A 73 10.04 -5.50 -14.93
C LYS A 73 9.05 -6.66 -14.79
N TYR A 74 8.81 -7.13 -13.55
CA TYR A 74 7.78 -8.13 -13.29
C TYR A 74 6.38 -7.63 -13.68
N HIS A 75 6.03 -6.39 -13.32
CA HIS A 75 4.77 -5.79 -13.78
C HIS A 75 4.68 -5.61 -15.31
N GLY A 76 5.82 -5.51 -16.00
CA GLY A 76 5.92 -5.55 -17.46
C GLY A 76 5.70 -6.94 -18.08
N GLY A 77 5.73 -7.99 -17.27
CA GLY A 77 5.48 -9.37 -17.67
C GLY A 77 6.72 -10.29 -17.64
N VAL A 78 7.86 -9.84 -17.12
CA VAL A 78 9.06 -10.67 -17.02
C VAL A 78 8.87 -11.74 -15.93
N ALA A 79 9.21 -12.99 -16.24
CA ALA A 79 9.13 -14.09 -15.29
C ALA A 79 10.12 -13.90 -14.14
N VAL A 80 9.75 -14.31 -12.92
CA VAL A 80 10.54 -14.09 -11.69
C VAL A 80 12.01 -14.54 -11.82
N LYS A 81 12.26 -15.62 -12.57
CA LYS A 81 13.59 -16.20 -12.79
C LYS A 81 14.49 -15.37 -13.72
N GLU A 82 13.90 -14.53 -14.56
CA GLU A 82 14.60 -13.76 -15.62
C GLU A 82 14.85 -12.30 -15.21
N LEU A 83 14.38 -11.92 -14.03
CA LEU A 83 14.37 -10.54 -13.56
C LEU A 83 15.77 -9.92 -13.33
N GLY A 84 16.83 -10.73 -13.29
CA GLY A 84 18.20 -10.26 -13.07
C GLY A 84 18.87 -9.66 -14.31
N ALA A 85 18.30 -9.86 -15.51
CA ALA A 85 18.81 -9.26 -16.73
C ALA A 85 18.20 -7.88 -16.98
N GLU A 86 18.96 -6.95 -17.56
CA GLU A 86 18.44 -5.66 -18.01
C GLU A 86 17.29 -5.87 -19.01
N ASN A 87 16.18 -5.14 -18.83
CA ASN A 87 15.07 -5.17 -19.80
C ASN A 87 14.29 -3.86 -19.80
N LEU A 88 14.78 -2.88 -20.57
CA LEU A 88 14.16 -1.56 -20.69
C LEU A 88 12.71 -1.61 -21.23
N PRO A 89 12.37 -2.39 -22.28
CA PRO A 89 10.98 -2.48 -22.76
C PRO A 89 10.00 -3.02 -21.70
N ALA A 90 10.42 -4.02 -20.92
CA ALA A 90 9.58 -4.53 -19.83
C ALA A 90 9.46 -3.53 -18.67
N LEU A 91 10.55 -2.83 -18.34
CA LEU A 91 10.53 -1.79 -17.33
C LEU A 91 9.56 -0.67 -17.71
N GLU A 92 9.63 -0.18 -18.95
CA GLU A 92 8.72 0.82 -19.49
C GLU A 92 7.26 0.36 -19.40
N LYS A 93 6.96 -0.86 -19.85
CA LYS A 93 5.61 -1.43 -19.78
C LYS A 93 5.10 -1.59 -18.34
N GLY A 94 5.96 -1.94 -17.40
CA GLY A 94 5.59 -2.12 -15.99
C GLY A 94 5.47 -0.83 -15.20
N MET A 95 6.05 0.27 -15.70
CA MET A 95 6.06 1.59 -15.06
C MET A 95 4.66 2.10 -14.73
N VAL A 96 3.67 1.72 -15.54
CA VAL A 96 2.25 2.08 -15.35
C VAL A 96 1.73 1.76 -13.95
N ASN A 97 2.28 0.73 -13.30
CA ASN A 97 1.94 0.39 -11.91
C ASN A 97 2.37 1.50 -10.94
N LEU A 98 3.66 1.89 -10.98
CA LEU A 98 4.21 2.96 -10.14
C LEU A 98 3.54 4.30 -10.44
N GLN A 99 3.34 4.62 -11.72
CA GLN A 99 2.65 5.84 -12.16
C GLN A 99 1.24 5.93 -11.59
N LYS A 100 0.49 4.83 -11.57
CA LYS A 100 -0.86 4.79 -10.98
C LYS A 100 -0.82 5.04 -9.47
N HIS A 101 0.10 4.42 -8.73
CA HIS A 101 0.25 4.69 -7.29
C HIS A 101 0.65 6.15 -7.02
N LEU A 102 1.58 6.69 -7.80
CA LEU A 102 2.03 8.07 -7.68
C LEU A 102 0.90 9.07 -7.98
N HIS A 103 0.13 8.81 -9.04
CA HIS A 103 -1.07 9.58 -9.38
C HIS A 103 -2.10 9.53 -8.24
N ASN A 104 -2.36 8.36 -7.66
CA ASN A 104 -3.30 8.23 -6.55
C ASN A 104 -2.87 9.11 -5.35
N ILE A 105 -1.60 9.03 -4.93
CA ILE A 105 -1.07 9.84 -3.81
C ILE A 105 -1.15 11.34 -4.10
N ARG A 106 -0.65 11.79 -5.25
CA ARG A 106 -0.53 13.21 -5.55
C ARG A 106 -1.87 13.84 -5.92
N THR A 107 -2.66 13.17 -6.76
CA THR A 107 -3.89 13.73 -7.32
C THR A 107 -5.11 13.46 -6.44
N HIS A 108 -5.26 12.25 -5.90
CA HIS A 108 -6.46 11.91 -5.12
C HIS A 108 -6.33 12.27 -3.64
N TYR A 109 -5.12 12.18 -3.07
CA TYR A 109 -4.89 12.57 -1.67
C TYR A 109 -4.23 13.93 -1.48
N GLY A 110 -3.72 14.55 -2.56
CA GLY A 110 -3.11 15.88 -2.48
C GLY A 110 -1.79 15.93 -1.70
N LEU A 111 -1.11 14.78 -1.57
CA LEU A 111 0.09 14.63 -0.76
C LEU A 111 1.38 14.70 -1.60
N PRO A 112 2.42 15.41 -1.12
CA PRO A 112 3.72 15.39 -1.77
C PRO A 112 4.33 14.00 -1.64
N CYS A 113 5.00 13.57 -2.70
CA CYS A 113 5.48 12.21 -2.81
C CYS A 113 6.85 12.15 -3.49
N VAL A 114 7.75 11.34 -2.92
CA VAL A 114 9.03 10.93 -3.49
C VAL A 114 9.00 9.43 -3.77
N VAL A 115 9.62 9.02 -4.88
CA VAL A 115 9.82 7.62 -5.18
C VAL A 115 11.21 7.21 -4.69
N ALA A 116 11.27 6.17 -3.84
CA ALA A 116 12.52 5.58 -3.38
C ALA A 116 12.77 4.27 -4.14
N ILE A 117 13.83 4.22 -4.95
CA ILE A 117 14.26 2.99 -5.62
C ILE A 117 15.19 2.25 -4.69
N ASN A 118 14.76 1.10 -4.16
CA ASN A 118 15.62 0.24 -3.36
C ASN A 118 16.59 -0.50 -4.31
N HIS A 119 17.84 -0.04 -4.31
CA HIS A 119 18.86 -0.44 -5.29
C HIS A 119 19.30 -1.89 -5.10
N ARG A 120 19.46 -2.60 -6.22
CA ARG A 120 20.11 -3.91 -6.26
C ARG A 120 21.35 -3.91 -7.15
N THR A 121 22.22 -4.88 -6.92
CA THR A 121 23.50 -5.03 -7.64
C THR A 121 23.33 -5.21 -9.14
N GLU A 122 22.22 -5.81 -9.56
CA GLU A 122 21.86 -6.08 -10.95
C GLU A 122 21.17 -4.91 -11.66
N ASP A 123 20.77 -3.86 -10.95
CA ASP A 123 20.09 -2.71 -11.55
C ASP A 123 21.08 -1.88 -12.38
N THR A 124 20.74 -1.61 -13.65
CA THR A 124 21.64 -0.85 -14.53
C THR A 124 21.39 0.65 -14.47
N ALA A 125 22.41 1.45 -14.81
CA ALA A 125 22.26 2.90 -14.89
C ALA A 125 21.18 3.32 -15.91
N ALA A 126 20.99 2.55 -16.98
CA ALA A 126 19.95 2.82 -17.98
C ALA A 126 18.54 2.57 -17.43
N GLU A 127 18.35 1.51 -16.63
CA GLU A 127 17.08 1.23 -15.96
C GLU A 127 16.74 2.33 -14.94
N ILE A 128 17.72 2.79 -14.16
CA ILE A 128 17.53 3.89 -13.22
C ILE A 128 17.20 5.20 -13.94
N ALA A 129 17.92 5.56 -15.01
CA ALA A 129 17.65 6.77 -15.77
C ALA A 129 16.24 6.78 -16.40
N MET A 130 15.74 5.62 -16.83
CA MET A 130 14.36 5.49 -17.32
C MET A 130 13.34 5.78 -16.22
N LEU A 131 13.56 5.27 -15.01
CA LEU A 131 12.69 5.54 -13.85
C LEU A 131 12.63 7.02 -13.49
N GLU A 132 13.79 7.67 -13.40
CA GLU A 132 13.92 9.09 -13.11
C GLU A 132 13.14 9.93 -14.12
N LYS A 133 13.32 9.67 -15.42
CA LYS A 133 12.60 10.37 -16.49
C LYS A 133 11.09 10.14 -16.39
N ALA A 134 10.64 8.90 -16.22
CA ALA A 134 9.22 8.57 -16.19
C ALA A 134 8.49 9.17 -14.99
N CYS A 135 9.13 9.27 -13.82
CA CYS A 135 8.53 9.86 -12.62
C CYS A 135 8.56 11.39 -12.64
N ALA A 136 9.55 12.00 -13.32
CA ALA A 136 9.63 13.44 -13.47
C ALA A 136 8.39 14.03 -14.18
N GLU A 137 7.81 13.30 -15.14
CA GLU A 137 6.55 13.67 -15.83
C GLU A 137 5.36 13.79 -14.88
N TYR A 138 5.41 13.13 -13.72
CA TYR A 138 4.37 13.17 -12.67
C TYR A 138 4.75 14.13 -11.52
N GLY A 139 5.82 14.92 -11.69
CA GLY A 139 6.28 15.90 -10.71
C GLY A 139 6.83 15.27 -9.43
N ALA A 140 7.34 14.03 -9.50
CA ALA A 140 7.94 13.35 -8.36
C ALA A 140 9.45 13.17 -8.55
N LYS A 141 10.21 13.47 -7.49
CA LYS A 141 11.63 13.13 -7.42
C LYS A 141 11.77 11.62 -7.25
N VAL A 142 12.79 11.06 -7.89
CA VAL A 142 13.22 9.66 -7.69
C VAL A 142 14.55 9.70 -6.97
N VAL A 143 14.70 8.88 -5.93
CA VAL A 143 15.95 8.76 -5.18
C VAL A 143 16.34 7.29 -5.08
N VAL A 144 17.57 6.99 -5.48
CA VAL A 144 18.15 5.65 -5.32
C VAL A 144 18.62 5.49 -3.88
N ALA A 145 18.05 4.51 -3.17
CA ALA A 145 18.37 4.21 -1.79
C ALA A 145 19.15 2.90 -1.69
N LYS A 146 20.32 2.95 -1.04
CA LYS A 146 21.28 1.84 -0.85
C LYS A 146 21.41 1.42 0.62
N HIS A 147 20.39 1.72 1.44
CA HIS A 147 20.44 1.53 2.89
C HIS A 147 20.54 0.07 3.33
N TRP A 148 20.13 -0.89 2.49
CA TRP A 148 20.36 -2.30 2.77
C TRP A 148 21.85 -2.64 2.85
N ALA A 149 22.67 -2.08 1.96
CA ALA A 149 24.11 -2.33 1.91
C ALA A 149 24.94 -1.35 2.78
N HIS A 150 24.44 -0.13 3.00
CA HIS A 150 25.20 0.96 3.61
C HIS A 150 24.54 1.57 4.86
N GLY A 151 23.51 0.93 5.41
CA GLY A 151 22.76 1.44 6.56
C GLY A 151 22.19 2.84 6.30
N GLY A 152 22.13 3.67 7.34
CA GLY A 152 21.58 5.03 7.22
C GLY A 152 22.27 5.90 6.17
N ALA A 153 23.58 5.72 5.96
CA ALA A 153 24.35 6.49 4.97
C ALA A 153 23.82 6.29 3.54
N GLY A 154 23.25 5.11 3.24
CA GLY A 154 22.68 4.80 1.92
C GLY A 154 21.30 5.42 1.66
N ALA A 155 20.75 6.21 2.58
CA ALA A 155 19.45 6.87 2.43
C ALA A 155 19.46 8.36 2.80
N VAL A 156 20.64 8.98 2.90
CA VAL A 156 20.77 10.41 3.25
C VAL A 156 20.08 11.31 2.22
N ASP A 157 20.28 11.06 0.92
CA ASP A 157 19.63 11.83 -0.14
C ASP A 157 18.10 11.70 -0.09
N LEU A 158 17.60 10.51 0.24
CA LEU A 158 16.17 10.27 0.43
C LEU A 158 15.65 11.07 1.62
N ALA A 159 16.39 11.08 2.73
CA ALA A 159 16.03 11.83 3.93
C ALA A 159 15.96 13.35 3.65
N HIS A 160 16.93 13.92 2.92
CA HIS A 160 16.89 15.33 2.53
C HIS A 160 15.66 15.66 1.68
N VAL A 161 15.37 14.83 0.66
CA VAL A 161 14.17 15.04 -0.16
C VAL A 161 12.89 14.94 0.67
N VAL A 162 12.81 14.00 1.63
CA VAL A 162 11.65 13.89 2.52
C VAL A 162 11.49 15.13 3.39
N VAL A 163 12.58 15.66 3.95
CA VAL A 163 12.57 16.91 4.72
C VAL A 163 12.04 18.07 3.86
N ASP A 164 12.58 18.25 2.65
CA ASP A 164 12.13 19.29 1.71
C ASP A 164 10.63 19.19 1.39
N LEU A 165 10.10 17.97 1.27
CA LEU A 165 8.67 17.75 1.00
C LEU A 165 7.81 18.06 2.23
N CYS A 166 8.28 17.76 3.44
CA CYS A 166 7.56 18.06 4.68
C CYS A 166 7.43 19.56 4.95
N GLU A 167 8.33 20.39 4.42
CA GLU A 167 8.28 21.85 4.54
C GLU A 167 7.30 22.51 3.55
N GLN A 168 6.81 21.76 2.56
CA GLN A 168 5.86 22.27 1.57
C GLN A 168 4.43 22.17 2.08
N ALA A 169 3.61 23.18 1.75
CA ALA A 169 2.18 23.06 1.93
C ALA A 169 1.63 21.92 1.07
N ASN A 170 0.73 21.12 1.63
CA ASN A 170 0.03 20.07 0.91
C ASN A 170 -1.49 20.28 0.96
N GLN A 171 -2.20 19.57 0.10
CA GLN A 171 -3.67 19.63 -0.02
C GLN A 171 -4.29 18.32 0.43
N PHE A 172 -3.82 17.82 1.59
CA PHE A 172 -4.29 16.56 2.15
C PHE A 172 -5.82 16.48 2.16
N GLN A 173 -6.35 15.44 1.51
CA GLN A 173 -7.77 15.17 1.42
C GLN A 173 -8.02 13.66 1.41
N TYR A 174 -9.28 13.29 1.62
CA TYR A 174 -9.76 11.92 1.50
C TYR A 174 -10.37 11.67 0.12
N VAL A 175 -10.48 10.41 -0.32
CA VAL A 175 -11.04 10.15 -1.66
C VAL A 175 -12.57 10.20 -1.72
N TYR A 176 -13.23 10.04 -0.56
CA TYR A 176 -14.69 10.08 -0.39
C TYR A 176 -15.10 10.88 0.87
N ASP A 177 -16.34 11.36 0.91
CA ASP A 177 -16.93 12.06 2.04
C ASP A 177 -17.56 11.06 3.04
N GLU A 178 -17.64 11.43 4.32
CA GLU A 178 -18.29 10.57 5.33
C GLU A 178 -19.79 10.41 5.10
N LYS A 179 -20.42 11.40 4.47
CA LYS A 179 -21.85 11.42 4.15
C LYS A 179 -22.22 10.59 2.93
N ASP A 180 -21.23 10.19 2.13
CA ASP A 180 -21.46 9.31 0.99
C ASP A 180 -22.04 7.97 1.46
N SER A 181 -22.89 7.36 0.63
CA SER A 181 -23.40 6.03 0.92
C SER A 181 -22.26 5.01 0.96
N LEU A 182 -22.42 3.91 1.71
CA LEU A 182 -21.42 2.83 1.74
C LEU A 182 -21.09 2.32 0.32
N TRP A 183 -22.09 2.28 -0.55
CA TRP A 183 -21.92 1.91 -1.96
C TRP A 183 -21.07 2.92 -2.72
N ASP A 184 -21.34 4.22 -2.57
CA ASP A 184 -20.63 5.28 -3.29
C ASP A 184 -19.19 5.44 -2.79
N LYS A 185 -18.94 5.23 -1.49
CA LYS A 185 -17.57 5.16 -0.94
C LYS A 185 -16.78 4.05 -1.61
N ALA A 186 -17.32 2.83 -1.63
CA ALA A 186 -16.68 1.67 -2.27
C ALA A 186 -16.46 1.88 -3.78
N LYS A 187 -17.45 2.46 -4.46
CA LYS A 187 -17.37 2.80 -5.89
C LYS A 187 -16.27 3.82 -6.15
N THR A 188 -16.17 4.84 -5.30
CA THR A 188 -15.15 5.89 -5.40
C THR A 188 -13.74 5.32 -5.23
N ILE A 189 -13.52 4.44 -4.23
CA ILE A 189 -12.25 3.73 -4.06
C ILE A 189 -11.93 2.92 -5.32
N ALA A 190 -12.89 2.12 -5.81
CA ALA A 190 -12.68 1.28 -6.98
C ALA A 190 -12.31 2.08 -8.24
N GLN A 191 -12.98 3.21 -8.48
CA GLN A 191 -12.75 4.03 -9.67
C GLN A 191 -11.47 4.86 -9.57
N LYS A 192 -11.29 5.60 -8.47
CA LYS A 192 -10.14 6.50 -8.29
C LYS A 192 -8.86 5.71 -8.02
N ILE A 193 -8.88 4.82 -7.02
CA ILE A 193 -7.68 4.13 -6.55
C ILE A 193 -7.33 2.94 -7.45
N TYR A 194 -8.30 2.08 -7.77
CA TYR A 194 -8.02 0.86 -8.54
C TYR A 194 -8.10 1.05 -10.05
N GLY A 195 -8.73 2.12 -10.54
CA GLY A 195 -8.97 2.30 -11.98
C GLY A 195 -10.00 1.32 -12.54
N ALA A 196 -10.87 0.78 -11.68
CA ALA A 196 -11.99 -0.06 -12.08
C ALA A 196 -13.05 0.80 -12.80
N GLN A 197 -13.78 0.18 -13.73
CA GLN A 197 -14.93 0.84 -14.37
C GLN A 197 -16.05 1.09 -13.36
N GLY A 198 -16.21 0.20 -12.40
CA GLY A 198 -17.21 0.28 -11.34
C GLY A 198 -17.15 -0.90 -10.39
N ILE A 199 -18.23 -1.08 -9.64
CA ILE A 199 -18.39 -2.15 -8.66
C ILE A 199 -19.64 -2.96 -8.98
N SER A 200 -19.62 -4.24 -8.60
CA SER A 200 -20.78 -5.12 -8.59
C SER A 200 -20.84 -5.85 -7.27
N ALA A 201 -21.99 -6.43 -6.91
CA ALA A 201 -22.12 -7.17 -5.66
C ALA A 201 -23.14 -8.30 -5.79
N ASP A 202 -22.92 -9.36 -5.02
CA ASP A 202 -23.93 -10.40 -4.83
C ASP A 202 -25.17 -9.84 -4.15
N ALA A 203 -26.33 -10.45 -4.39
CA ALA A 203 -27.59 -10.01 -3.77
C ALA A 203 -27.48 -9.95 -2.23
N LYS A 204 -26.84 -10.95 -1.61
CA LYS A 204 -26.61 -10.99 -0.16
C LYS A 204 -25.71 -9.84 0.31
N ALA A 205 -24.65 -9.54 -0.44
CA ALA A 205 -23.75 -8.43 -0.13
C ALA A 205 -24.49 -7.09 -0.26
N LYS A 206 -25.28 -6.89 -1.31
CA LYS A 206 -26.07 -5.67 -1.51
C LYS A 206 -27.08 -5.46 -0.38
N THR A 207 -27.85 -6.49 -0.01
CA THR A 207 -28.77 -6.42 1.13
C THR A 207 -28.05 -6.09 2.44
N MET A 208 -26.84 -6.62 2.65
CA MET A 208 -26.05 -6.29 3.84
C MET A 208 -25.57 -4.83 3.83
N ILE A 209 -25.18 -4.28 2.68
CA ILE A 209 -24.82 -2.86 2.53
C ILE A 209 -26.01 -1.97 2.90
N ASP A 210 -27.18 -2.24 2.30
CA ASP A 210 -28.40 -1.47 2.55
C ASP A 210 -28.78 -1.52 4.03
N LYS A 211 -28.74 -2.72 4.64
CA LYS A 211 -28.99 -2.90 6.07
C LYS A 211 -28.03 -2.10 6.96
N LEU A 212 -26.73 -2.12 6.67
CA LEU A 212 -25.75 -1.36 7.46
C LEU A 212 -25.94 0.15 7.31
N GLN A 213 -26.32 0.62 6.12
CA GLN A 213 -26.66 2.00 5.85
C GLN A 213 -27.85 2.45 6.72
N GLU A 214 -28.93 1.66 6.74
CA GLU A 214 -30.15 1.93 7.52
C GLU A 214 -29.92 1.85 9.04
N GLN A 215 -29.02 0.97 9.49
CA GLN A 215 -28.67 0.80 10.90
C GLN A 215 -27.76 1.91 11.47
N GLY A 216 -27.46 2.95 10.68
CA GLY A 216 -26.66 4.10 11.12
C GLY A 216 -25.15 3.94 10.93
N TYR A 217 -24.69 2.83 10.35
CA TYR A 217 -23.26 2.62 10.05
C TYR A 217 -22.83 3.25 8.72
N GLY A 218 -23.72 3.97 8.04
CA GLY A 218 -23.43 4.61 6.75
C GLY A 218 -22.22 5.55 6.75
N HIS A 219 -21.93 6.17 7.89
CA HIS A 219 -20.80 7.09 8.05
C HIS A 219 -19.44 6.38 8.21
N TYR A 220 -19.43 5.07 8.46
CA TYR A 220 -18.19 4.31 8.65
C TYR A 220 -17.31 4.31 7.38
N PRO A 221 -15.98 4.35 7.53
CA PRO A 221 -15.05 4.11 6.43
C PRO A 221 -15.19 2.70 5.82
N ILE A 222 -14.75 2.56 4.57
CA ILE A 222 -14.73 1.28 3.86
C ILE A 222 -13.33 0.67 3.91
N CYS A 223 -13.25 -0.62 4.21
CA CYS A 223 -12.03 -1.43 4.12
C CYS A 223 -12.20 -2.50 3.03
N ILE A 224 -11.67 -2.25 1.84
CA ILE A 224 -11.71 -3.24 0.75
C ILE A 224 -10.71 -4.37 1.03
N ALA A 225 -11.20 -5.60 1.10
CA ALA A 225 -10.37 -6.80 1.17
C ALA A 225 -10.29 -7.45 -0.23
N LYS A 226 -9.19 -7.20 -0.94
CA LYS A 226 -8.86 -7.76 -2.26
C LYS A 226 -7.43 -8.31 -2.27
N THR A 227 -7.02 -8.96 -3.36
CA THR A 227 -5.63 -9.38 -3.57
C THR A 227 -4.69 -8.17 -3.56
N GLN A 228 -3.51 -8.30 -2.96
CA GLN A 228 -2.47 -7.28 -2.94
C GLN A 228 -1.60 -7.24 -4.20
N TYR A 229 -1.77 -8.20 -5.11
CA TYR A 229 -0.87 -8.40 -6.26
C TYR A 229 -1.27 -7.66 -7.54
N SER A 230 -2.45 -7.03 -7.55
CA SER A 230 -3.00 -6.31 -8.70
C SER A 230 -3.86 -5.16 -8.18
N PHE A 231 -4.13 -4.13 -8.98
CA PHE A 231 -5.22 -3.18 -8.67
C PHE A 231 -6.61 -3.83 -8.77
N SER A 232 -6.75 -4.88 -9.59
CA SER A 232 -8.01 -5.62 -9.75
C SER A 232 -8.22 -6.69 -8.67
N THR A 233 -9.21 -7.56 -8.86
CA THR A 233 -9.41 -8.80 -8.07
C THR A 233 -8.65 -10.00 -8.63
N ASP A 234 -8.06 -9.90 -9.83
CA ASP A 234 -7.22 -10.94 -10.42
C ASP A 234 -5.75 -10.68 -10.07
N ALA A 235 -5.17 -11.56 -9.26
CA ALA A 235 -3.77 -11.47 -8.84
C ALA A 235 -2.76 -11.52 -10.01
N LYS A 236 -3.16 -12.05 -11.18
CA LYS A 236 -2.32 -12.15 -12.38
C LYS A 236 -2.40 -10.92 -13.27
N ALA A 237 -3.35 -10.02 -13.05
CA ALA A 237 -3.48 -8.79 -13.83
C ALA A 237 -2.46 -7.74 -13.34
N LEU A 238 -1.22 -7.87 -13.82
CA LEU A 238 -0.09 -7.00 -13.48
C LEU A 238 -0.21 -5.61 -14.14
N GLY A 239 0.71 -4.70 -13.80
CA GLY A 239 0.67 -3.31 -14.26
C GLY A 239 -0.44 -2.50 -13.57
N ALA A 240 -1.21 -1.78 -14.39
CA ALA A 240 -2.38 -1.00 -13.99
C ALA A 240 -3.57 -1.37 -14.90
N PRO A 241 -4.26 -2.50 -14.64
CA PRO A 241 -5.34 -2.99 -15.50
C PRO A 241 -6.50 -1.99 -15.56
N THR A 242 -7.16 -1.89 -16.71
CA THR A 242 -8.32 -1.00 -16.95
C THR A 242 -9.55 -1.83 -17.35
N GLY A 243 -10.75 -1.24 -17.27
CA GLY A 243 -12.00 -1.89 -17.69
C GLY A 243 -12.49 -3.03 -16.80
N HIS A 244 -11.80 -3.31 -15.69
CA HIS A 244 -12.20 -4.34 -14.74
C HIS A 244 -13.31 -3.82 -13.81
N THR A 245 -14.09 -4.74 -13.24
CA THR A 245 -15.13 -4.44 -12.25
C THR A 245 -14.74 -5.07 -10.91
N LEU A 246 -14.86 -4.30 -9.82
CA LEU A 246 -14.61 -4.81 -8.48
C LEU A 246 -15.87 -5.50 -7.95
N HIS A 247 -15.86 -6.84 -7.88
CA HIS A 247 -17.00 -7.62 -7.42
C HIS A 247 -16.94 -7.87 -5.91
N ILE A 248 -17.94 -7.39 -5.17
CA ILE A 248 -18.10 -7.51 -3.72
C ILE A 248 -18.93 -8.76 -3.42
N ARG A 249 -18.28 -9.75 -2.81
CA ARG A 249 -18.87 -11.06 -2.48
C ARG A 249 -19.46 -11.10 -1.08
N GLU A 250 -18.83 -10.41 -0.14
CA GLU A 250 -19.22 -10.45 1.27
C GLU A 250 -18.98 -9.10 1.94
N VAL A 251 -19.81 -8.74 2.91
CA VAL A 251 -19.70 -7.49 3.67
C VAL A 251 -19.77 -7.81 5.16
N ARG A 252 -18.80 -7.31 5.93
CA ARG A 252 -18.69 -7.53 7.37
C ARG A 252 -18.60 -6.20 8.10
N LEU A 253 -19.34 -6.08 9.20
CA LEU A 253 -19.26 -4.93 10.09
C LEU A 253 -18.17 -5.18 11.14
N ALA A 254 -17.16 -4.31 11.21
CA ALA A 254 -16.20 -4.28 12.30
C ALA A 254 -16.60 -3.16 13.29
N ALA A 255 -17.69 -3.36 14.04
CA ALA A 255 -18.31 -2.29 14.84
C ALA A 255 -17.34 -1.64 15.84
N GLY A 256 -16.53 -2.43 16.54
CA GLY A 256 -15.55 -1.91 17.50
C GLY A 256 -14.35 -1.20 16.87
N ALA A 257 -14.01 -1.52 15.62
CA ALA A 257 -12.97 -0.80 14.87
C ALA A 257 -13.55 0.37 14.05
N GLU A 258 -14.88 0.45 13.97
CA GLU A 258 -15.73 1.39 13.24
C GLU A 258 -15.34 1.55 11.77
N PHE A 259 -15.34 0.43 11.04
CA PHE A 259 -15.31 0.41 9.56
C PHE A 259 -16.10 -0.78 9.01
N VAL A 260 -16.44 -0.73 7.72
CA VAL A 260 -17.13 -1.82 7.00
C VAL A 260 -16.14 -2.52 6.08
N VAL A 261 -15.96 -3.83 6.26
CA VAL A 261 -15.09 -4.64 5.40
C VAL A 261 -15.90 -5.14 4.21
N MET A 262 -15.42 -4.85 3.00
CA MET A 262 -16.01 -5.35 1.76
C MET A 262 -15.03 -6.33 1.11
N VAL A 263 -15.38 -7.61 1.12
CA VAL A 263 -14.55 -8.69 0.62
C VAL A 263 -14.82 -8.88 -0.87
N CYS A 264 -13.75 -8.76 -1.66
CA CYS A 264 -13.77 -8.90 -3.11
C CYS A 264 -12.97 -10.12 -3.55
N GLY A 265 -13.53 -10.90 -4.48
CA GLY A 265 -12.91 -12.14 -4.96
C GLY A 265 -12.63 -13.17 -3.85
N ASP A 266 -11.63 -14.01 -4.10
CA ASP A 266 -11.24 -15.14 -3.24
C ASP A 266 -10.03 -14.82 -2.35
N VAL A 267 -10.11 -13.72 -1.60
CA VAL A 267 -9.04 -13.36 -0.66
C VAL A 267 -9.07 -14.28 0.55
N MET A 268 -7.94 -14.92 0.84
CA MET A 268 -7.75 -15.66 2.08
C MET A 268 -7.73 -14.70 3.27
N THR A 269 -8.65 -14.93 4.20
CA THR A 269 -8.73 -14.20 5.48
C THR A 269 -7.95 -14.89 6.60
N MET A 270 -7.49 -16.13 6.37
CA MET A 270 -6.68 -16.92 7.28
C MET A 270 -5.69 -17.78 6.47
N PRO A 271 -4.37 -17.51 6.52
CA PRO A 271 -3.39 -18.33 5.82
C PRO A 271 -3.23 -19.71 6.49
N GLY A 272 -3.00 -20.74 5.68
CA GLY A 272 -2.62 -22.07 6.16
C GLY A 272 -1.11 -22.27 6.23
N LEU A 273 -0.67 -23.37 6.84
CA LEU A 273 0.74 -23.78 6.83
C LEU A 273 1.14 -24.39 5.47
N PRO A 274 2.39 -24.22 5.02
CA PRO A 274 2.88 -24.89 3.82
C PRO A 274 3.11 -26.39 4.06
N LYS A 275 3.35 -27.15 2.98
CA LYS A 275 3.64 -28.60 3.06
C LYS A 275 4.80 -28.93 4.01
N VAL A 276 5.81 -28.06 4.06
CA VAL A 276 6.94 -28.15 4.99
C VAL A 276 7.03 -26.84 5.75
N PRO A 277 6.41 -26.75 6.95
CA PRO A 277 6.48 -25.56 7.79
C PRO A 277 7.90 -25.32 8.32
N SER A 278 8.32 -24.06 8.44
CA SER A 278 9.58 -23.70 9.11
C SER A 278 9.65 -24.22 10.54
N ALA A 279 8.50 -24.45 11.19
CA ALA A 279 8.41 -25.08 12.50
C ALA A 279 9.10 -26.45 12.61
N HIS A 280 9.30 -27.17 11.50
CA HIS A 280 10.06 -28.42 11.50
C HIS A 280 11.58 -28.20 11.67
N ALA A 281 12.08 -27.02 11.34
CA ALA A 281 13.50 -26.66 11.39
C ALA A 281 13.84 -25.74 12.57
N ILE A 282 12.83 -25.20 13.27
CA ILE A 282 13.03 -24.37 14.45
C ILE A 282 13.46 -25.25 15.61
N ASP A 283 14.60 -24.93 16.22
CA ASP A 283 15.13 -25.64 17.38
C ASP A 283 16.01 -24.72 18.25
N ILE A 284 16.51 -25.25 19.37
CA ILE A 284 17.49 -24.61 20.26
C ILE A 284 18.72 -25.51 20.39
N ASP A 285 19.90 -24.98 20.06
CA ASP A 285 21.15 -25.74 20.17
C ASP A 285 21.63 -25.89 21.63
N ASP A 286 22.67 -26.70 21.86
CA ASP A 286 23.24 -26.95 23.20
C ASP A 286 23.77 -25.66 23.89
N ALA A 287 24.03 -24.60 23.13
CA ALA A 287 24.47 -23.30 23.64
C ALA A 287 23.30 -22.34 23.91
N GLY A 288 22.06 -22.76 23.65
CA GLY A 288 20.85 -21.96 23.84
C GLY A 288 20.53 -21.03 22.68
N ASN A 289 21.17 -21.19 21.52
CA ASN A 289 20.86 -20.39 20.33
C ASN A 289 19.65 -20.96 19.60
N ILE A 290 18.74 -20.07 19.18
CA ILE A 290 17.61 -20.46 18.34
C ILE A 290 18.11 -20.63 16.90
N VAL A 291 17.87 -21.80 16.32
CA VAL A 291 18.19 -22.13 14.92
C VAL A 291 16.91 -22.28 14.09
N GLY A 292 17.00 -22.01 12.78
CA GLY A 292 15.90 -22.22 11.83
C GLY A 292 14.74 -21.21 11.89
N LEU A 293 14.88 -20.10 12.64
CA LEU A 293 13.85 -19.08 12.78
C LEU A 293 13.84 -18.03 11.65
N PHE A 294 15.00 -17.73 11.05
CA PHE A 294 15.18 -16.75 9.96
C PHE A 294 16.22 -17.20 8.94
#